data_AF-A0A3D5R7B1-F1
#
_entry.id   AF-A0A3D5R7B1-F1
#
_cell.length_a   1.000
_cell.length_b   1.000
_cell.length_c   1.000
_cell.angle_alpha   90.00
_cell.angle_beta   90.00
_cell.angle_gamma   90.00
#
_symmetry.space_group_name_H-M   'P 1'
#
loop_
_entity.id
_entity.type
_entity.pdbx_description
1 polymer ?
#
loop_
_entity_poly.entity_id
_entity_poly.type
_entity_poly.pdbx_seq_one_letter_code
_entity_poly.pdbx_strand_id
1 'polypeptide(L)' 'MILVSACLLGINCKYSGGNNENKELMKFLEKEKFIPVCPEQLGGLSTPREPCEIVEKTGSLRVVDKKGKDQTLKF' A
#
# COMPACT_ATOMS: atom_id res chain seq x y z
N MET A 1 5.09 -0.61 -19.87
CA MET A 1 5.28 -1.42 -18.65
C MET A 1 4.65 -0.66 -17.50
N ILE A 2 3.77 -1.32 -16.72
CA ILE A 2 2.87 -0.66 -15.76
C ILE A 2 3.24 -1.09 -14.32
N LEU A 3 3.26 -0.16 -13.37
CA LEU A 3 3.30 -0.52 -11.94
C LEU A 3 1.88 -0.66 -11.41
N VAL A 4 1.60 -1.75 -10.70
CA VAL A 4 0.26 -2.04 -10.18
C VAL A 4 0.34 -2.31 -8.70
N SER A 5 -0.54 -1.67 -7.92
CA SER A 5 -0.65 -1.94 -6.48
C SER A 5 -0.89 -3.43 -6.24
N ALA A 6 0.04 -4.09 -5.58
CA ALA A 6 0.05 -5.55 -5.39
C ALA A 6 -1.23 -6.08 -4.73
N CYS A 7 -1.85 -5.30 -3.84
CA CYS A 7 -3.10 -5.68 -3.18
C CYS A 7 -4.27 -5.82 -4.17
N LEU A 8 -4.27 -5.10 -5.30
CA LEU A 8 -5.29 -5.22 -6.34
C LEU A 8 -5.17 -6.51 -7.15
N LEU A 9 -4.01 -7.16 -7.07
CA LEU A 9 -3.69 -8.41 -7.76
C LEU A 9 -3.88 -9.64 -6.84
N GLY A 10 -4.54 -9.45 -5.68
CA GLY A 10 -4.78 -10.52 -4.71
C GLY A 10 -3.61 -10.80 -3.75
N ILE A 11 -2.51 -10.04 -3.81
CA ILE A 11 -1.39 -10.23 -2.89
C ILE A 11 -1.77 -9.68 -1.51
N ASN A 12 -1.62 -10.51 -0.48
CA ASN A 12 -1.96 -10.18 0.91
C ASN A 12 -0.95 -9.21 1.55
N CYS A 13 -0.94 -7.96 1.10
CA CYS A 13 -0.05 -6.89 1.56
C CYS A 13 -0.80 -5.66 2.16
N LYS A 14 -2.14 -5.71 2.23
CA LYS A 14 -2.96 -4.65 2.84
C LYS A 14 -2.68 -4.58 4.35
N TYR A 15 -2.82 -3.40 4.95
CA TYR A 15 -2.59 -3.22 6.39
C TYR A 15 -3.34 -4.24 7.27
N SER A 16 -4.54 -4.65 6.85
CA SER A 16 -5.37 -5.64 7.56
C SER A 16 -4.92 -7.09 7.40
N GLY A 17 -3.82 -7.37 6.68
CA GLY A 17 -3.34 -8.73 6.39
C GLY A 17 -3.96 -9.38 5.15
N GLY A 18 -4.97 -8.75 4.55
CA GLY A 18 -5.65 -9.25 3.34
C GLY A 18 -5.22 -8.55 2.06
N ASN A 19 -6.10 -8.55 1.07
CA ASN A 19 -5.90 -7.90 -0.22
C ASN A 19 -7.18 -7.15 -0.66
N ASN A 20 -7.14 -6.56 -1.85
CA ASN A 20 -8.28 -5.91 -2.51
C ASN A 20 -8.37 -6.41 -3.97
N GLU A 21 -8.32 -7.73 -4.19
CA GLU A 21 -8.35 -8.32 -5.53
C GLU A 21 -9.42 -7.67 -6.42
N ASN A 22 -9.00 -7.19 -7.58
CA ASN A 22 -9.89 -6.62 -8.58
C ASN A 22 -9.85 -7.47 -9.86
N LYS A 23 -10.92 -8.23 -10.08
CA LYS A 23 -11.02 -9.18 -11.22
C LYS A 23 -11.03 -8.49 -12.58
N GLU A 24 -11.59 -7.28 -12.68
CA GLU A 24 -11.60 -6.51 -13.93
C GLU A 24 -10.19 -6.04 -14.30
N LEU A 25 -9.44 -5.58 -13.30
CA LEU A 25 -8.03 -5.22 -13.48
C LEU A 25 -7.20 -6.42 -13.91
N MET A 26 -7.39 -7.59 -13.27
CA MET A 26 -6.68 -8.83 -13.65
C MET A 26 -6.93 -9.18 -15.12
N LYS A 27 -8.19 -9.08 -15.58
CA LYS A 27 -8.55 -9.32 -16.99
C LYS A 27 -7.90 -8.31 -17.94
N PHE A 28 -7.86 -7.03 -17.56
CA PHE A 28 -7.18 -5.99 -18.35
C PHE A 28 -5.67 -6.29 -18.48
N LEU A 29 -5.04 -6.76 -17.41
CA LEU A 29 -3.60 -7.00 -17.37
C LEU A 29 -3.14 -8.27 -18.11
N GLU A 30 -4.05 -9.18 -18.51
CA GLU A 30 -3.71 -10.41 -19.25
C GLU A 30 -2.85 -10.17 -20.51
N LYS A 31 -2.99 -9.00 -21.13
CA LYS A 31 -2.28 -8.61 -22.35
C LYS A 31 -1.17 -7.59 -22.11
N GLU A 32 -0.94 -7.20 -20.86
CA GLU A 32 -0.04 -6.11 -20.49
C GLU A 32 1.19 -6.63 -19.72
N LYS A 33 2.31 -5.93 -19.85
CA LYS A 33 3.48 -6.16 -18.99
C LYS A 33 3.41 -5.25 -17.77
N PHE A 34 3.37 -5.84 -16.58
CA PHE A 34 3.28 -5.11 -15.32
C PHE A 34 4.21 -5.65 -14.23
N ILE A 35 4.45 -4.84 -13.21
CA ILE A 35 5.20 -5.19 -12.00
C ILE A 35 4.30 -4.92 -10.79
N PRO A 36 4.05 -5.91 -9.92
CA PRO A 36 3.32 -5.71 -8.67
C PRO A 36 4.17 -4.94 -7.66
N VAL A 37 3.59 -3.93 -7.01
CA VAL A 37 4.29 -3.09 -6.02
C VAL A 37 3.43 -2.86 -4.79
N CYS A 38 3.99 -3.07 -3.60
CA CYS A 38 3.45 -2.55 -2.35
C CYS A 38 4.45 -1.53 -1.77
N PRO A 39 4.24 -0.22 -1.96
CA PRO A 39 5.20 0.80 -1.50
C PRO A 39 5.47 0.69 0.01
N GLU A 40 4.43 0.42 0.80
CA GLU A 40 4.52 0.31 2.26
C GLU A 40 5.41 -0.85 2.72
N GLN A 41 5.33 -2.02 2.09
CA GLN A 41 6.22 -3.15 2.42
C GLN A 41 7.65 -2.89 1.95
N LEU A 42 7.82 -2.25 0.78
CA LEU A 42 9.14 -1.84 0.29
C LEU A 42 9.77 -0.75 1.18
N GLY A 43 8.95 0.10 1.79
CA GLY A 43 9.33 1.05 2.83
C GLY A 43 9.59 0.42 4.20
N GLY A 44 9.42 -0.91 4.34
CA GLY A 44 9.75 -1.67 5.54
C GLY A 44 8.61 -1.83 6.55
N LEU A 45 7.36 -1.57 6.17
CA LEU A 45 6.22 -1.91 7.02
C LEU A 45 5.85 -3.38 6.93
N SER A 46 5.40 -3.95 8.04
CA SER A 46 4.91 -5.33 8.11
C SER A 46 3.52 -5.49 7.48
N THR A 47 3.11 -6.74 7.30
CA THR A 47 1.71 -7.09 7.04
C THR A 47 1.31 -8.21 8.02
N PRO A 48 0.29 -8.02 8.88
CA PRO A 48 -0.49 -6.80 9.06
C PRO A 48 0.30 -5.66 9.70
N ARG A 49 -0.29 -4.46 9.69
CA ARG A 49 0.21 -3.23 10.33
C ARG A 49 -0.95 -2.33 10.73
N GLU A 50 -0.69 -1.38 11.61
CA GLU A 50 -1.67 -0.35 11.98
C GLU A 50 -2.03 0.50 10.74
N PRO A 51 -3.31 0.89 10.58
CA PRO A 51 -3.69 1.83 9.53
C PRO A 51 -3.02 3.18 9.79
N CYS A 52 -2.62 3.84 8.69
CA CYS A 52 -1.97 5.14 8.71
C CYS A 52 -2.79 6.16 7.91
N GLU A 53 -2.75 7.41 8.33
CA GLU A 53 -3.39 8.54 7.64
C GLU A 53 -2.37 9.66 7.42
N ILE A 54 -2.57 10.42 6.34
CA ILE A 54 -1.82 11.66 6.10
C ILE A 54 -2.45 12.74 6.97
N VAL A 55 -1.65 13.35 7.84
CA VAL A 55 -2.07 14.44 8.73
C VAL A 55 -1.16 15.64 8.56
N GLU A 56 -1.69 16.84 8.76
CA GLU A 56 -0.86 18.04 8.90
C GLU A 56 -0.49 18.25 10.36
N LYS A 57 0.81 18.31 10.66
CA LYS A 57 1.33 18.58 12.00
C LYS A 57 2.43 19.62 11.90
N THR A 58 2.28 20.69 12.68
CA THR A 58 3.23 21.83 12.74
C THR A 58 3.61 22.38 11.36
N GLY A 59 2.64 22.54 10.45
CA GLY A 59 2.85 23.07 9.10
C GLY A 59 3.54 22.10 8.13
N SER A 60 3.57 20.80 8.42
CA SER A 60 4.13 19.76 7.56
C SER A 60 3.22 18.55 7.45
N LEU A 61 3.15 17.91 6.28
CA LEU A 61 2.45 16.64 6.11
C LEU A 61 3.26 15.49 6.71
N ARG A 62 2.60 14.61 7.44
CA ARG A 62 3.13 13.40 8.07
C ARG A 62 2.22 12.23 7.79
N VAL A 63 2.79 11.02 7.76
CA VAL A 63 2.00 9.78 7.76
C VAL A 63 2.06 9.20 9.18
N VAL A 64 0.91 9.13 9.85
CA VAL A 64 0.81 8.75 11.26
C VAL A 64 -0.10 7.54 11.41
N ASP A 65 0.34 6.54 12.17
CA ASP A 65 -0.50 5.38 12.46
C ASP A 65 -1.56 5.66 13.52
N LYS A 66 -2.55 4.77 13.65
CA LYS A 66 -3.65 4.90 14.63
C LYS A 66 -3.17 5.06 16.08
N LYS A 67 -1.94 4.64 16.41
CA LYS A 67 -1.34 4.78 17.74
C LYS A 67 -0.57 6.09 17.92
N GLY A 68 -0.58 6.96 16.90
CA GLY A 68 0.09 8.26 16.92
C GLY A 68 1.58 8.20 16.57
N LYS A 69 2.10 7.06 16.10
CA LYS A 69 3.51 6.93 15.72
C LYS A 69 3.71 7.44 14.28
N ASP A 70 4.75 8.25 14.11
CA ASP A 70 5.18 8.76 12.81
C ASP A 70 5.81 7.63 11.98
N GLN A 71 5.25 7.39 10.79
CA GLN A 71 5.69 6.38 9.82
C GLN A 71 6.17 7.04 8.51
N THR A 72 6.35 8.36 8.48
CA THR A 72 6.65 9.14 7.25
C THR A 72 7.86 8.60 6.48
N LEU A 73 8.89 8.06 7.15
CA LEU A 73 10.08 7.51 6.48
C LEU A 73 9.84 6.18 5.75
N LYS A 74 8.68 5.56 5.93
CA LYS A 74 8.32 4.26 5.34
C LYS A 74 7.27 4.37 4.23
N PHE A 75 6.89 5.60 3.89
CA PHE A 75 5.94 5.95 2.82
C PHE A 75 6.64 6.86 1.81
#